data_AF-A0A1W0X1N8-F1
#
_entry.id   AF-A0A1W0X1N8-F1
#
_cell.length_a   1.000
_cell.length_b   1.000
_cell.length_c   1.000
_cell.angle_alpha   90.00
_cell.angle_beta   90.00
_cell.angle_gamma   90.00
#
_symmetry.space_group_name_H-M   'P 1'
#
loop_
_entity.id
_entity.type
_entity.pdbx_description
1 polymer ?
#
loop_
_entity_poly.entity_id
_entity_poly.type
_entity_poly.pdbx_seq_one_letter_code
_entity_poly.pdbx_strand_id
1 'polypeptide(L)'
;MNIRCAQVADLMNMQHCNLLCLPENYQLKYYMYHGLSWPQLSYIAEDDKKRIVGYVLAKMEEDDDEPHGHITSLAVQREYRRLGLAQKLMNQTARAMVEVYNCRYVSLHVRVSNRAAYHLYSVVLQFKTTETEPKYYADGEDAYAMRRDLVEWAKEEGITPPHPEKFNKADRKQRRQGRQIASS
;
A
#
# COMPACT_ATOMS: atom_id res chain seq x y z
N MET A 1 19.79 -8.79 -3.42
CA MET A 1 18.49 -8.44 -2.81
C MET A 1 17.39 -9.23 -3.48
N ASN A 2 16.77 -10.13 -2.72
CA ASN A 2 15.64 -10.93 -3.17
C ASN A 2 14.33 -10.31 -2.67
N ILE A 3 13.30 -10.24 -3.51
CA ILE A 3 11.95 -9.78 -3.14
C ILE A 3 11.00 -10.95 -3.31
N ARG A 4 10.27 -11.26 -2.25
CA ARG A 4 9.31 -12.38 -2.24
C ARG A 4 8.12 -12.08 -1.34
N CYS A 5 7.05 -12.82 -1.55
CA CYS A 5 5.88 -12.79 -0.67
C CYS A 5 6.31 -13.21 0.76
N ALA A 6 5.75 -12.51 1.75
CA ALA A 6 6.02 -12.76 3.16
C ALA A 6 5.34 -14.06 3.60
N GLN A 7 6.03 -14.84 4.42
CA GLN A 7 5.48 -16.02 5.07
C GLN A 7 5.24 -15.72 6.55
N VAL A 8 4.44 -16.56 7.22
CA VAL A 8 4.19 -16.44 8.67
C VAL A 8 5.50 -16.45 9.48
N ALA A 9 6.50 -17.22 9.02
CA ALA A 9 7.83 -17.26 9.63
C ALA A 9 8.61 -15.93 9.54
N ASP A 10 8.26 -15.04 8.61
CA ASP A 10 8.93 -13.74 8.42
C ASP A 10 8.37 -12.65 9.36
N LEU A 11 7.18 -12.85 9.95
CA LEU A 11 6.44 -11.79 10.65
C LEU A 11 7.19 -11.19 11.84
N MET A 12 7.91 -12.01 12.61
CA MET A 12 8.76 -11.52 13.71
C MET A 12 9.92 -10.67 13.19
N ASN A 13 10.50 -11.04 12.06
CA ASN A 13 11.59 -10.27 11.44
C ASN A 13 11.07 -8.98 10.78
N MET A 14 9.84 -8.98 10.26
CA MET A 14 9.16 -7.76 9.81
C MET A 14 8.89 -6.81 10.98
N GLN A 15 8.42 -7.33 12.11
CA GLN A 15 8.24 -6.55 13.33
C GLN A 15 9.57 -5.96 13.83
N HIS A 16 10.65 -6.75 13.82
CA HIS A 16 11.98 -6.24 14.15
C HIS A 16 12.40 -5.10 13.21
N CYS A 17 12.19 -5.25 11.89
CA CYS A 17 12.49 -4.20 10.92
C CYS A 17 11.63 -2.94 11.12
N ASN A 18 10.36 -3.08 11.54
CA ASN A 18 9.47 -1.96 11.89
C ASN A 18 10.06 -1.14 13.05
N LEU A 19 10.39 -1.81 14.16
CA LEU A 19 10.96 -1.19 15.36
C LEU A 19 12.25 -0.41 15.09
N LEU A 20 13.06 -0.85 14.12
CA LEU A 20 14.28 -0.15 13.72
C LEU A 20 14.02 1.08 12.82
N CYS A 21 12.90 1.12 12.11
CA CYS A 21 12.70 2.07 11.02
C CYS A 21 11.61 3.11 11.26
N LEU A 22 10.61 2.80 12.10
CA LEU A 22 9.38 3.57 12.22
C LEU A 22 8.98 3.80 13.68
N PRO A 23 8.39 4.98 14.00
CA PRO A 23 7.81 5.24 15.32
C PRO A 23 6.45 4.55 15.53
N GLU A 24 5.67 4.31 14.47
CA GLU A 24 4.41 3.58 14.53
C GLU A 24 4.64 2.06 14.57
N ASN A 25 4.40 1.47 15.75
CA ASN A 25 4.69 0.08 16.04
C ASN A 25 3.43 -0.72 16.38
N TYR A 26 3.46 -2.01 16.07
CA TYR A 26 2.33 -2.92 16.28
C TYR A 26 2.72 -4.18 17.06
N GLN A 27 1.76 -4.73 17.79
CA GLN A 27 1.91 -6.04 18.44
C GLN A 27 1.95 -7.16 17.40
N LEU A 28 2.65 -8.26 17.68
CA LEU A 28 2.79 -9.41 16.76
C LEU A 28 1.43 -9.97 16.31
N LYS A 29 0.40 -9.92 17.18
CA LYS A 29 -0.97 -10.31 16.84
C LYS A 29 -1.50 -9.59 15.58
N TYR A 30 -1.11 -8.34 15.37
CA TYR A 30 -1.57 -7.54 14.23
C TYR A 30 -0.85 -7.97 12.93
N TYR A 31 0.42 -8.35 13.02
CA TYR A 31 1.13 -8.97 11.89
C TYR A 31 0.53 -10.34 11.54
N MET A 32 0.21 -11.16 12.54
CA MET A 32 -0.46 -12.44 12.34
C MET A 32 -1.83 -12.27 11.68
N TYR A 33 -2.62 -11.28 12.13
CA TYR A 33 -3.89 -10.94 11.50
C TYR A 33 -3.73 -10.66 9.99
N HIS A 34 -2.76 -9.83 9.59
CA HIS A 34 -2.49 -9.57 8.18
C HIS A 34 -2.05 -10.83 7.42
N GLY A 35 -1.09 -11.58 7.98
CA GLY A 35 -0.51 -12.76 7.32
C GLY A 35 -1.48 -13.93 7.20
N LEU A 36 -2.53 -13.98 8.02
CA LEU A 36 -3.56 -15.02 7.98
C LEU A 36 -4.79 -14.60 7.18
N SER A 37 -5.15 -13.31 7.17
CA SER A 37 -6.29 -12.80 6.41
C SER A 37 -5.96 -12.56 4.94
N TRP A 38 -4.79 -11.97 4.65
CA TRP A 38 -4.37 -11.63 3.27
C TRP A 38 -2.92 -12.07 2.98
N PRO A 39 -2.64 -13.38 2.99
CA PRO A 39 -1.28 -13.92 2.91
C PRO A 39 -0.52 -13.51 1.64
N GLN A 40 -1.20 -13.15 0.56
CA GLN A 40 -0.58 -12.77 -0.71
C GLN A 40 -0.14 -11.30 -0.78
N LEU A 41 -0.55 -10.44 0.17
CA LEU A 41 -0.39 -8.99 0.02
C LEU A 41 0.88 -8.43 0.64
N SER A 42 1.46 -9.12 1.62
CA SER A 42 2.68 -8.65 2.27
C SER A 42 3.91 -9.21 1.57
N TYR A 43 4.92 -8.36 1.39
CA TYR A 43 6.18 -8.73 0.72
C TYR A 43 7.36 -8.27 1.56
N ILE A 44 8.48 -8.98 1.40
CA ILE A 44 9.75 -8.65 2.05
C ILE A 44 10.85 -8.51 1.02
N ALA A 45 11.86 -7.72 1.39
CA ALA A 45 13.15 -7.66 0.71
C ALA A 45 14.20 -8.24 1.66
N GLU A 46 14.94 -9.24 1.20
CA GLU A 46 16.01 -9.89 1.96
C GLU A 46 17.37 -9.75 1.27
N ASP A 47 18.43 -9.66 2.07
CA ASP A 47 19.81 -9.68 1.59
C ASP A 47 20.29 -11.10 1.29
N ASP A 48 21.54 -11.22 0.83
CA ASP A 48 22.12 -12.52 0.45
C ASP A 48 22.33 -13.45 1.66
N LYS A 49 22.27 -12.91 2.88
CA LYS A 49 22.30 -13.66 4.15
C LYS A 49 20.89 -13.95 4.68
N LYS A 50 19.85 -13.74 3.87
CA LYS A 50 18.43 -13.97 4.23
C LYS A 50 17.92 -13.10 5.38
N ARG A 51 18.55 -11.95 5.61
CA ARG A 51 18.08 -10.97 6.60
C ARG A 51 17.07 -10.04 5.94
N ILE A 52 15.94 -9.77 6.58
CA ILE A 52 14.96 -8.80 6.11
C ILE A 52 15.54 -7.40 6.24
N VAL A 53 15.66 -6.71 5.11
CA VAL A 53 16.15 -5.33 5.02
C VAL A 53 15.05 -4.33 4.67
N GLY A 54 13.89 -4.83 4.27
CA GLY A 54 12.69 -4.04 4.08
C GLY A 54 11.46 -4.91 3.94
N TYR A 55 10.28 -4.33 4.14
CA TYR A 55 9.01 -5.03 4.01
C TYR A 55 7.89 -4.06 3.69
N VAL A 56 6.79 -4.62 3.19
CA VAL A 56 5.48 -3.99 3.09
C VAL A 56 4.46 -4.91 3.75
N LEU A 57 3.65 -4.34 4.64
CA LEU A 57 2.54 -4.98 5.32
C LEU A 57 1.26 -4.32 4.79
N ALA A 58 0.38 -5.11 4.21
CA ALA A 58 -0.81 -4.62 3.52
C ALA A 58 -2.02 -5.51 3.77
N LYS A 59 -3.21 -4.92 3.64
CA LYS A 59 -4.51 -5.56 3.80
C LYS A 59 -5.49 -5.13 2.72
N MET A 60 -6.64 -5.81 2.63
CA MET A 60 -7.83 -5.29 1.98
C MET A 60 -8.71 -4.58 3.00
N GLU A 61 -9.41 -3.54 2.58
CA GLU A 61 -10.55 -2.99 3.30
C GLU A 61 -11.83 -3.60 2.71
N GLU A 62 -12.66 -4.20 3.58
CA GLU A 62 -13.79 -5.04 3.17
C GLU A 62 -15.15 -4.36 3.36
N ASP A 63 -15.19 -3.25 4.10
CA ASP A 63 -16.43 -2.56 4.47
C ASP A 63 -16.95 -1.59 3.39
N ASP A 64 -16.22 -1.42 2.28
CA ASP A 64 -16.56 -0.49 1.21
C ASP A 64 -17.21 -1.17 0.00
N ASP A 65 -18.13 -0.44 -0.66
CA ASP A 65 -18.75 -0.84 -1.93
C ASP A 65 -17.72 -1.14 -3.04
N GLU A 66 -16.54 -0.52 -2.95
CA GLU A 66 -15.43 -0.63 -3.89
C GLU A 66 -14.24 -1.35 -3.23
N PRO A 67 -13.87 -2.57 -3.69
CA PRO A 67 -12.73 -3.31 -3.13
C PRO A 67 -11.44 -2.51 -3.28
N HIS A 68 -10.78 -2.26 -2.16
CA HIS A 68 -9.55 -1.49 -2.14
C HIS A 68 -8.57 -1.97 -1.09
N GLY A 69 -7.29 -1.77 -1.36
CA GLY A 69 -6.19 -2.18 -0.51
C GLY A 69 -5.74 -1.03 0.38
N HIS A 70 -5.10 -1.37 1.50
CA HIS A 70 -4.47 -0.40 2.39
C HIS A 70 -3.05 -0.84 2.74
N ILE A 71 -2.11 0.11 2.69
CA ILE A 71 -0.72 -0.11 3.12
C ILE A 71 -0.60 0.26 4.60
N THR A 72 -0.64 -0.76 5.45
CA THR A 72 -0.50 -0.61 6.91
C THR A 72 0.91 -0.15 7.29
N SER A 73 1.95 -0.66 6.64
CA SER A 73 3.32 -0.25 6.93
C SER A 73 4.29 -0.57 5.79
N LEU A 74 5.24 0.33 5.54
CA LEU A 74 6.31 0.15 4.57
C LEU A 74 7.61 0.66 5.20
N ALA A 75 8.63 -0.18 5.26
CA ALA A 75 9.94 0.21 5.78
C ALA A 75 11.07 -0.42 4.99
N VAL A 76 12.17 0.33 4.86
CA VAL A 76 13.46 -0.15 4.36
C VAL A 76 14.55 0.40 5.28
N GLN A 77 15.41 -0.49 5.77
CA GLN A 77 16.57 -0.14 6.60
C GLN A 77 17.45 0.89 5.90
N ARG A 78 18.02 1.81 6.67
CA ARG A 78 18.68 3.02 6.14
C ARG A 78 19.80 2.71 5.15
N GLU A 79 20.57 1.66 5.44
CA GLU A 79 21.72 1.16 4.68
C GLU A 79 21.31 0.60 3.31
N TYR A 80 20.04 0.25 3.14
CA TYR A 80 19.48 -0.35 1.92
C TYR A 80 18.50 0.58 1.19
N ARG A 81 18.40 1.85 1.61
CA ARG A 81 17.60 2.87 0.92
C ARG A 81 18.26 3.29 -0.40
N ARG A 82 17.48 3.94 -1.27
CA ARG A 82 17.91 4.40 -2.62
C ARG A 82 18.29 3.27 -3.59
N LEU A 83 17.97 2.01 -3.27
CA LEU A 83 18.10 0.85 -4.14
C LEU A 83 16.80 0.46 -4.87
N GLY A 84 15.77 1.32 -4.79
CA GLY A 84 14.45 1.08 -5.40
C GLY A 84 13.60 0.00 -4.72
N LEU A 85 14.01 -0.51 -3.55
CA LEU A 85 13.32 -1.61 -2.86
C LEU A 85 11.87 -1.27 -2.50
N ALA A 86 11.63 -0.07 -1.95
CA ALA A 86 10.29 0.35 -1.56
C ALA A 86 9.31 0.37 -2.75
N GLN A 87 9.76 0.87 -3.91
CA GLN A 87 8.96 0.87 -5.14
C GLN A 87 8.63 -0.56 -5.60
N LYS A 88 9.62 -1.45 -5.60
CA LYS A 88 9.44 -2.85 -6.00
C LYS A 88 8.48 -3.59 -5.06
N LEU A 89 8.61 -3.40 -3.75
CA LEU A 89 7.70 -3.97 -2.73
C LEU A 89 6.26 -3.51 -2.95
N MET A 90 6.06 -2.20 -3.15
CA MET A 90 4.74 -1.61 -3.39
C MET A 90 4.11 -2.11 -4.70
N ASN A 91 4.88 -2.24 -5.78
CA ASN A 91 4.37 -2.74 -7.05
C ASN A 91 3.99 -4.23 -6.98
N GLN A 92 4.75 -5.06 -6.27
CA GLN A 92 4.38 -6.46 -6.03
C GLN A 92 3.08 -6.57 -5.22
N THR A 93 2.95 -5.74 -4.18
CA THR A 93 1.73 -5.66 -3.36
C THR A 93 0.52 -5.22 -4.19
N ALA A 94 0.66 -4.14 -4.97
CA ALA A 94 -0.40 -3.63 -5.83
C ALA A 94 -0.84 -4.66 -6.89
N ARG A 95 0.12 -5.39 -7.46
CA ARG A 95 -0.18 -6.49 -8.39
C ARG A 95 -1.00 -7.58 -7.71
N ALA A 96 -0.57 -8.06 -6.54
CA ALA A 96 -1.30 -9.08 -5.79
C ALA A 96 -2.71 -8.62 -5.40
N MET A 97 -2.87 -7.34 -5.01
CA MET A 97 -4.17 -6.74 -4.74
C MET A 97 -5.12 -6.84 -5.95
N VAL A 98 -4.64 -6.55 -7.15
CA VAL A 98 -5.45 -6.66 -8.39
C VAL A 98 -5.73 -8.12 -8.74
N GLU A 99 -4.69 -8.96 -8.79
CA GLU A 99 -4.76 -10.34 -9.27
C GLU A 99 -5.54 -11.28 -8.34
N VAL A 100 -5.60 -10.97 -7.04
CA VAL A 100 -6.27 -11.84 -6.05
C VAL A 100 -7.61 -11.26 -5.61
N TYR A 101 -7.70 -9.94 -5.45
CA TYR A 101 -8.82 -9.30 -4.77
C TYR A 101 -9.60 -8.32 -5.64
N ASN A 102 -9.30 -8.21 -6.95
CA ASN A 102 -10.01 -7.28 -7.83
C ASN A 102 -9.91 -5.81 -7.35
N CYS A 103 -8.84 -5.49 -6.62
CA CYS A 103 -8.64 -4.23 -5.92
C CYS A 103 -8.48 -3.05 -6.88
N ARG A 104 -9.39 -2.08 -6.82
CA ARG A 104 -9.44 -0.96 -7.78
C ARG A 104 -8.52 0.20 -7.41
N TYR A 105 -8.15 0.32 -6.14
CA TYR A 105 -7.19 1.33 -5.68
C TYR A 105 -6.51 0.88 -4.39
N VAL A 106 -5.38 1.50 -4.08
CA VAL A 106 -4.69 1.31 -2.81
C VAL A 106 -4.55 2.64 -2.09
N SER A 107 -4.80 2.64 -0.78
CA SER A 107 -4.71 3.80 0.11
C SER A 107 -3.59 3.67 1.13
N LEU A 108 -3.14 4.80 1.67
CA LEU A 108 -2.20 4.89 2.79
C LEU A 108 -2.26 6.26 3.46
N HIS A 109 -1.65 6.34 4.64
CA HIS A 109 -1.40 7.59 5.36
C HIS A 109 0.09 7.88 5.45
N VAL A 110 0.47 9.14 5.29
CA VAL A 110 1.86 9.59 5.45
C VAL A 110 1.94 10.91 6.22
N ARG A 111 2.85 10.98 7.19
CA ARG A 111 3.20 12.21 7.93
C ARG A 111 3.51 13.36 6.96
N VAL A 112 2.92 14.54 7.21
CA VAL A 112 3.14 15.73 6.38
C VAL A 112 4.61 16.17 6.38
N SER A 113 5.35 15.93 7.46
CA SER A 113 6.78 16.22 7.57
C SER A 113 7.68 15.23 6.83
N ASN A 114 7.19 14.03 6.47
CA ASN A 114 7.98 12.97 5.86
C ASN A 114 8.14 13.16 4.34
N ARG A 115 8.97 14.15 3.97
CA ARG A 115 9.23 14.52 2.56
C ARG A 115 9.72 13.37 1.69
N ALA A 116 10.51 12.46 2.25
CA ALA A 116 11.06 11.32 1.52
C ALA A 116 9.97 10.31 1.14
N ALA A 117 9.11 9.95 2.09
CA ALA A 117 7.97 9.06 1.83
C ALA A 117 6.94 9.75 0.93
N TYR A 118 6.64 11.03 1.16
CA TYR A 118 5.74 11.79 0.30
C TYR A 118 6.23 11.82 -1.16
N HIS A 119 7.53 12.04 -1.41
CA HIS A 119 8.09 11.97 -2.76
C HIS A 119 8.00 10.57 -3.38
N LEU A 120 8.31 9.52 -2.61
CA LEU A 120 8.13 8.13 -3.05
C LEU A 120 6.68 7.87 -3.49
N TYR A 121 5.71 8.26 -2.66
CA TYR A 121 4.30 7.99 -2.95
C TYR A 121 3.77 8.85 -4.09
N SER A 122 3.95 10.18 -4.02
CA SER A 122 3.37 11.12 -4.99
C SER A 122 4.05 11.07 -6.36
N VAL A 123 5.39 11.06 -6.41
CA VAL A 123 6.13 11.20 -7.67
C VAL A 123 6.46 9.84 -8.27
N VAL A 124 7.03 8.93 -7.47
CA VAL A 124 7.54 7.65 -7.99
C VAL A 124 6.41 6.63 -8.17
N LEU A 125 5.45 6.60 -7.24
CA LEU A 125 4.35 5.63 -7.24
C LEU A 125 3.02 6.23 -7.68
N GLN A 126 2.97 7.52 -8.03
CA GLN A 126 1.80 8.22 -8.58
C GLN A 126 0.55 8.17 -7.68
N PHE A 127 0.73 8.10 -6.36
CA PHE A 127 -0.35 8.35 -5.42
C PHE A 127 -0.77 9.82 -5.48
N LYS A 128 -2.06 10.06 -5.31
CA LYS A 128 -2.65 11.40 -5.19
C LYS A 128 -3.12 11.60 -3.76
N THR A 129 -2.83 12.77 -3.20
CA THR A 129 -3.40 13.18 -1.90
C THR A 129 -4.90 13.40 -2.08
N THR A 130 -5.71 12.71 -1.26
CA THR A 130 -7.17 12.86 -1.24
C THR A 130 -7.58 13.88 -0.18
N GLU A 131 -6.98 13.81 1.00
CA GLU A 131 -7.30 14.65 2.14
C GLU A 131 -6.07 14.87 3.03
N THR A 132 -6.11 15.94 3.84
CA THR A 132 -5.17 16.13 4.95
C THR A 132 -5.95 15.94 6.25
N GLU A 133 -5.63 14.90 7.00
CA GLU A 133 -6.32 14.52 8.22
C GLU A 133 -5.62 15.18 9.43
N PRO A 134 -6.31 16.09 10.14
CA PRO A 134 -5.70 16.83 11.24
C PRO A 134 -5.48 15.93 12.47
N LYS A 135 -4.32 16.06 13.11
CA LYS A 135 -3.94 15.33 14.34
C LYS A 135 -4.14 13.81 14.24
N TYR A 136 -3.83 13.25 13.07
CA TYR A 136 -3.96 11.81 12.81
C TYR A 136 -3.01 10.97 13.68
N TYR A 137 -1.76 11.43 13.83
CA TYR A 137 -0.76 10.71 14.62
C TYR A 137 -0.85 11.06 16.11
N ALA A 138 -0.38 10.15 16.97
CA ALA A 138 -0.50 10.27 18.43
C ALA A 138 0.25 11.49 19.03
N ASP A 139 1.27 11.98 18.35
CA ASP A 139 2.01 13.20 18.68
C ASP A 139 1.31 14.49 18.18
N GLY A 140 0.14 14.34 17.55
CA GLY A 140 -0.66 15.43 17.02
C GLY A 140 -0.25 15.89 15.62
N GLU A 141 0.67 15.19 14.95
CA GLU A 141 1.01 15.50 13.56
C GLU A 141 -0.13 15.13 12.61
N ASP A 142 -0.37 15.97 11.61
CA ASP A 142 -1.31 15.72 10.53
C ASP A 142 -0.79 14.63 9.57
N ALA A 143 -1.71 13.98 8.86
CA ALA A 143 -1.39 13.00 7.82
C ALA A 143 -1.97 13.42 6.47
N TYR A 144 -1.24 13.14 5.38
CA TYR A 144 -1.86 13.05 4.06
C TYR A 144 -2.47 11.66 3.90
N ALA A 145 -3.77 11.61 3.66
CA ALA A 145 -4.43 10.44 3.10
C ALA A 145 -4.15 10.43 1.60
N MET A 146 -3.61 9.31 1.10
CA MET A 146 -3.20 9.19 -0.30
C MET A 146 -3.81 7.95 -0.94
N ARG A 147 -4.19 8.07 -2.22
CA ARG A 147 -4.77 6.99 -3.03
C ARG A 147 -4.03 6.86 -4.36
N ARG A 148 -3.79 5.62 -4.79
CA ARG A 148 -3.34 5.28 -6.15
C ARG A 148 -4.40 4.43 -6.82
N ASP A 149 -4.85 4.87 -8.00
CA ASP A 149 -5.75 4.09 -8.85
C ASP A 149 -5.00 2.90 -9.45
N LEU A 150 -5.58 1.70 -9.33
CA LEU A 150 -5.00 0.47 -9.84
C LEU A 150 -5.67 0.00 -11.14
N VAL A 151 -6.78 0.61 -11.57
CA VAL A 151 -7.49 0.21 -12.79
C VAL A 151 -6.69 0.56 -14.02
N GLU A 152 -6.27 1.82 -14.15
CA GLU A 152 -5.44 2.23 -15.30
C GLU A 152 -4.02 1.64 -15.20
N TRP A 153 -3.44 1.65 -14.00
CA TRP A 153 -2.13 1.04 -13.79
C TRP A 153 -2.10 -0.45 -14.16
N ALA A 154 -3.13 -1.23 -13.81
CA ALA A 154 -3.20 -2.63 -14.19
C ALA A 154 -3.27 -2.83 -15.71
N LYS A 155 -3.94 -1.94 -16.44
CA LYS A 155 -3.97 -1.99 -17.91
C LYS A 155 -2.58 -1.71 -18.50
N GLU A 156 -1.87 -0.71 -17.99
CA GLU A 156 -0.52 -0.35 -18.44
C GLU A 156 0.49 -1.49 -18.20
N GLU A 157 0.37 -2.18 -17.07
CA GLU A 157 1.25 -3.30 -16.71
C GLU A 157 0.80 -4.67 -17.28
N GLY A 158 -0.33 -4.72 -18.00
CA GLY A 158 -0.88 -5.97 -18.54
C GLY A 158 -1.33 -6.97 -17.47
N ILE A 159 -1.80 -6.48 -16.32
CA ILE A 159 -2.28 -7.29 -15.20
C ILE A 159 -3.77 -7.59 -15.37
N THR A 160 -4.14 -8.87 -15.28
CA THR A 160 -5.53 -9.31 -15.43
C THR A 160 -6.16 -9.63 -14.07
N PRO A 161 -7.22 -8.92 -13.64
CA PRO A 161 -7.94 -9.23 -12.41
C PRO A 161 -8.84 -10.47 -12.58
N PRO A 162 -9.22 -11.17 -11.49
CA PRO A 162 -10.13 -12.31 -11.53
C PRO A 162 -11.49 -12.05 -12.19
N HIS A 163 -12.03 -10.84 -12.02
CA HIS A 163 -13.30 -10.41 -12.60
C HIS A 163 -13.16 -9.07 -13.34
N PRO A 164 -12.64 -9.05 -14.59
CA PRO A 164 -12.39 -7.83 -15.37
C PRO A 164 -13.65 -6.98 -15.59
N GLU A 165 -14.80 -7.63 -15.78
CA GLU A 165 -16.09 -6.97 -15.97
C GLU A 165 -16.51 -6.10 -14.77
N LYS A 166 -16.20 -6.56 -13.55
CA LYS A 166 -16.48 -5.80 -12.31
C LYS A 166 -15.41 -4.75 -12.07
N PHE A 167 -14.15 -5.09 -12.35
CA PHE A 167 -12.99 -4.22 -12.16
C PHE A 167 -13.02 -2.97 -13.06
N ASN A 168 -13.40 -3.13 -14.32
CA ASN A 168 -13.42 -2.07 -15.33
C ASN A 168 -14.73 -1.26 -15.34
N LYS A 169 -15.71 -1.58 -14.48
CA LYS A 169 -16.96 -0.82 -14.43
C LYS A 169 -16.66 0.61 -13.99
N ALA A 170 -16.98 1.57 -14.87
CA ALA A 170 -16.90 2.98 -14.56
C ALA A 170 -17.72 3.30 -13.31
N ASP A 171 -17.11 4.03 -12.38
CA ASP A 171 -17.72 4.39 -11.11
C ASP A 171 -18.96 5.26 -11.38
N ARG A 172 -20.16 4.69 -11.14
CA ARG A 172 -21.43 5.35 -11.48
C ARG A 172 -21.63 6.66 -10.71
N LYS A 173 -20.91 6.86 -9.58
CA LYS A 173 -20.96 8.07 -8.76
C LYS A 173 -20.28 9.28 -9.44
N GLN A 174 -19.13 9.12 -10.12
CA GLN A 174 -18.46 10.24 -10.81
C GLN A 174 -19.28 10.81 -11.98
N ARG A 175 -20.07 9.98 -12.66
CA ARG A 175 -20.96 10.44 -13.76
C ARG A 175 -22.11 11.34 -13.30
N ARG A 176 -22.53 11.29 -12.03
CA ARG A 176 -23.62 12.14 -11.52
C ARG A 176 -23.14 13.55 -11.15
N GLN A 177 -21.96 13.69 -10.55
CA GLN A 177 -21.39 15.02 -10.23
C GLN A 177 -20.96 15.78 -11.48
N GLY A 178 -20.36 15.11 -12.48
CA GLY A 178 -20.01 15.76 -13.76
C GLY A 178 -21.20 16.22 -14.61
N ARG A 179 -22.39 15.64 -14.42
CA ARG A 179 -23.60 16.05 -15.15
C ARG A 179 -24.34 17.23 -14.51
N GLN A 180 -24.20 17.48 -13.21
CA GLN A 180 -24.81 18.65 -12.56
C GLN A 180 -24.04 19.95 -12.82
N ILE A 181 -22.72 19.87 -13.03
CA ILE A 181 -21.87 21.04 -13.32
C ILE A 181 -22.01 21.47 -14.80
N ALA A 182 -22.32 20.54 -15.71
CA ALA A 182 -22.52 20.84 -17.13
C ALA A 182 -23.95 21.33 -17.47
N SER A 183 -24.83 21.44 -16.48
CA SER A 183 -26.21 21.92 -16.63
C SER A 183 -26.53 23.14 -15.78
N SER A 184 -25.50 23.88 -15.33
CA SER A 184 -25.62 25.14 -14.59
C SER A 184 -24.95 26.28 -15.35
#